data_AF-A0A3R9TFV4-F1
#
_entry.id   AF-A0A3R9TFV4-F1
#
_cell.length_a   1.000
_cell.length_b   1.000
_cell.length_c   1.000
_cell.angle_alpha   90.00
_cell.angle_beta   90.00
_cell.angle_gamma   90.00
#
_symmetry.space_group_name_H-M   'P 1'
#
loop_
_entity.id
_entity.type
_entity.pdbx_description
1 polymer ?
#
loop_
_entity_poly.entity_id
_entity_poly.type
_entity_poly.pdbx_seq_one_letter_code
_entity_poly.pdbx_strand_id
1 'polypeptide(L)'
;MAVIDKHPQYIAAQKSWEIMRDAVAGEEQIKQAQTKYLAKSAGMIEAEKQGDTTGEIYKAYLSRAQYPLWVQDSLRTMIGLVSKLEPNIVIESSLLKGLIENATNDGFGLKQLFIRICLELLEYGRCGLLVDVDGAGVPYFALYDALSIINWKENSIGGR
;
A
#
# COMPACT_ATOMS: atom_id res chain seq x y z
N MET A 1 -14.93 -7.31 20.59
CA MET A 1 -13.99 -7.45 19.45
C MET A 1 -12.73 -6.73 19.84
N ALA A 2 -11.63 -7.47 19.92
CA ALA A 2 -10.35 -6.91 20.30
C ALA A 2 -9.74 -6.13 19.13
N VAL A 3 -8.88 -5.15 19.42
CA VAL A 3 -8.21 -4.32 18.41
C VAL A 3 -7.33 -5.15 17.46
N ILE A 4 -6.90 -6.34 17.91
CA ILE A 4 -6.06 -7.27 17.16
C ILE A 4 -6.82 -8.26 16.25
N ASP A 5 -8.15 -8.32 16.36
CA ASP A 5 -8.96 -9.22 15.52
C ASP A 5 -8.96 -8.70 14.07
N LYS A 6 -8.75 -9.59 13.08
CA LYS A 6 -8.79 -9.20 11.66
C LYS A 6 -10.20 -9.33 11.09
N HIS A 7 -10.64 -8.34 10.32
CA HIS A 7 -11.92 -8.40 9.62
C HIS A 7 -11.91 -9.50 8.53
N PRO A 8 -13.00 -10.25 8.29
CA PRO A 8 -13.02 -11.32 7.27
C PRO A 8 -12.61 -10.85 5.87
N GLN A 9 -13.03 -9.66 5.45
CA GLN A 9 -12.63 -9.08 4.17
C GLN A 9 -11.12 -8.72 4.15
N TYR A 10 -10.55 -8.31 5.28
CA TYR A 10 -9.10 -8.08 5.39
C TYR A 10 -8.35 -9.40 5.16
N ILE A 11 -8.76 -10.48 5.85
CA ILE A 11 -8.12 -11.80 5.71
C ILE A 11 -8.18 -12.28 4.26
N ALA A 12 -9.31 -12.10 3.60
CA ALA A 12 -9.49 -12.52 2.20
C ALA A 12 -8.58 -11.75 1.22
N ALA A 13 -8.32 -10.46 1.46
CA ALA A 13 -7.60 -9.60 0.54
C ALA A 13 -6.12 -9.37 0.90
N GLN A 14 -5.71 -9.60 2.14
CA GLN A 14 -4.37 -9.31 2.67
C GLN A 14 -3.27 -9.85 1.76
N LYS A 15 -3.39 -11.10 1.29
CA LYS A 15 -2.37 -11.71 0.42
C LYS A 15 -2.20 -10.94 -0.88
N SER A 16 -3.30 -10.49 -1.50
CA SER A 16 -3.26 -9.74 -2.75
C SER A 16 -2.63 -8.36 -2.55
N TRP A 17 -2.93 -7.70 -1.44
CA TRP A 17 -2.32 -6.40 -1.08
C TRP A 17 -0.81 -6.51 -0.85
N GLU A 18 -0.36 -7.54 -0.13
CA GLU A 18 1.08 -7.77 0.07
C GLU A 18 1.81 -8.05 -1.26
N ILE A 19 1.18 -8.81 -2.17
CA ILE A 19 1.73 -9.04 -3.51
C ILE A 19 1.83 -7.72 -4.27
N MET A 20 0.79 -6.89 -4.27
CA MET A 20 0.82 -5.59 -4.95
C MET A 20 1.89 -4.67 -4.40
N ARG A 21 2.01 -4.55 -3.07
CA ARG A 21 3.05 -3.76 -2.42
C ARG A 21 4.45 -4.21 -2.83
N ASP A 22 4.71 -5.53 -2.77
CA ASP A 22 6.03 -6.06 -3.12
C ASP A 22 6.31 -5.93 -4.64
N ALA A 23 5.28 -6.07 -5.49
CA ALA A 23 5.34 -5.87 -6.94
C ALA A 23 5.65 -4.41 -7.34
N VAL A 24 5.05 -3.44 -6.65
CA VAL A 24 5.30 -2.01 -6.87
C VAL A 24 6.70 -1.60 -6.39
N ALA A 25 7.16 -2.17 -5.28
CA ALA A 25 8.51 -1.93 -4.76
C ALA A 25 9.61 -2.47 -5.70
N GLY A 26 9.30 -3.49 -6.49
CA GLY A 26 10.13 -3.94 -7.61
C GLY A 26 11.05 -5.12 -7.30
N GLU A 27 12.01 -5.36 -8.19
CA GLU A 27 12.80 -6.61 -8.20
C GLU A 27 13.56 -6.89 -6.90
N GLU A 28 14.13 -5.85 -6.28
CA GLU A 28 14.89 -6.02 -5.04
C GLU A 28 14.00 -6.55 -3.91
N GLN A 29 12.80 -5.97 -3.73
CA GLN A 29 11.83 -6.42 -2.74
C GLN A 29 11.39 -7.87 -2.99
N ILE A 30 11.15 -8.23 -4.27
CA ILE A 30 10.78 -9.60 -4.66
C ILE A 30 11.89 -10.59 -4.34
N LYS A 31 13.16 -10.24 -4.59
CA LYS A 31 14.33 -11.08 -4.25
C LYS A 31 14.53 -11.20 -2.75
N GLN A 32 14.38 -10.11 -2.01
CA GLN A 32 14.47 -10.09 -0.54
C GLN A 32 13.40 -10.95 0.13
N ALA A 33 12.22 -11.10 -0.49
CA ALA A 33 11.16 -11.98 -0.02
C ALA A 33 11.47 -13.49 -0.23
N GLN A 34 12.59 -13.84 -0.89
CA GLN A 34 13.12 -15.19 -1.01
C GLN A 34 12.05 -16.21 -1.41
N THR A 35 11.84 -17.26 -0.61
CA THR A 35 10.96 -18.39 -0.92
C THR A 35 9.49 -18.02 -1.00
N LYS A 36 9.08 -16.81 -0.57
CA LYS A 36 7.71 -16.32 -0.75
C LYS A 36 7.34 -16.24 -2.24
N TYR A 37 8.28 -15.79 -3.07
CA TYR A 37 8.08 -15.62 -4.53
C TYR A 37 9.02 -16.49 -5.37
N LEU A 38 10.20 -16.79 -4.85
CA LEU A 38 11.28 -17.52 -5.52
C LEU A 38 11.52 -18.83 -4.77
N ALA A 39 10.56 -19.75 -4.86
CA ALA A 39 10.61 -21.04 -4.21
C ALA A 39 11.80 -21.88 -4.74
N LYS A 40 12.43 -22.64 -3.85
CA LYS A 40 13.53 -23.55 -4.20
C LYS A 40 12.98 -24.67 -5.09
N SER A 41 13.73 -25.02 -6.13
CA SER A 41 13.42 -26.21 -6.93
C SER A 41 13.73 -27.49 -6.15
N ALA A 42 13.14 -28.63 -6.55
CA ALA A 42 13.42 -29.91 -5.93
C ALA A 42 14.92 -30.27 -5.94
N GLY A 43 15.63 -29.95 -7.03
CA GLY A 43 17.07 -30.15 -7.15
C GLY A 43 17.89 -29.29 -6.18
N MET A 44 17.46 -28.06 -5.90
CA MET A 44 18.12 -27.20 -4.90
C MET A 44 17.92 -27.75 -3.50
N ILE A 45 16.71 -28.21 -3.17
CA ILE A 45 16.41 -28.83 -1.87
C ILE A 45 17.25 -30.08 -1.65
N GLU A 46 17.41 -30.90 -2.70
CA GLU A 46 18.22 -32.12 -2.60
C GLU A 46 19.72 -31.82 -2.52
N ALA A 47 20.22 -30.82 -3.26
CA ALA A 47 21.61 -30.39 -3.17
C ALA A 47 21.97 -29.86 -1.77
N GLU A 48 21.06 -29.14 -1.10
CA GLU A 48 21.25 -28.70 0.28
C GLU A 48 21.39 -29.87 1.26
N LYS A 49 20.65 -30.96 1.06
CA LYS A 49 20.78 -32.20 1.86
C LYS A 49 22.10 -32.94 1.57
N GLN A 50 22.62 -32.84 0.35
CA GLN A 50 23.79 -33.59 -0.12
C GLN A 50 25.12 -32.84 0.03
N GLY A 51 25.12 -31.57 0.47
CA GLY A 51 26.36 -30.86 0.81
C GLY A 51 26.39 -29.36 0.51
N ASP A 52 25.38 -28.78 -0.16
CA ASP A 52 25.27 -27.32 -0.33
C ASP A 52 24.76 -26.64 0.96
N THR A 53 25.53 -26.79 2.04
CA THR A 53 25.18 -26.28 3.38
C THR A 53 25.11 -24.76 3.44
N THR A 54 25.76 -24.06 2.49
CA THR A 54 25.78 -22.59 2.44
C THR A 54 24.68 -22.02 1.52
N GLY A 55 23.95 -22.89 0.81
CA GLY A 55 22.86 -22.53 -0.10
C GLY A 55 23.32 -21.72 -1.30
N GLU A 56 24.55 -21.95 -1.77
CA GLU A 56 25.17 -21.18 -2.86
C GLU A 56 24.38 -21.32 -4.16
N ILE A 57 23.78 -22.49 -4.41
CA ILE A 57 22.93 -22.72 -5.58
C ILE A 57 21.68 -21.84 -5.51
N TYR A 58 21.07 -21.73 -4.33
CA TYR A 58 19.90 -20.88 -4.14
C TYR A 58 20.25 -19.39 -4.24
N LYS A 59 21.38 -18.96 -3.68
CA LYS A 59 21.86 -17.57 -3.82
C LYS A 59 22.12 -17.21 -5.28
N ALA A 60 22.73 -18.10 -6.06
CA ALA A 60 22.95 -17.91 -7.48
C ALA A 60 21.63 -17.88 -8.28
N TYR A 61 20.60 -18.60 -7.83
CA TYR A 61 19.26 -18.48 -8.40
C TYR A 61 18.62 -17.12 -8.08
N LEU A 62 18.66 -16.68 -6.82
CA LEU A 62 18.15 -15.37 -6.41
C LEU A 62 18.83 -14.22 -7.16
N SER A 63 20.16 -14.26 -7.35
CA SER A 63 20.89 -13.20 -8.05
C SER A 63 20.46 -13.07 -9.51
N ARG A 64 20.19 -14.19 -10.18
CA ARG A 64 19.77 -14.27 -11.59
C ARG A 64 18.28 -14.07 -11.81
N ALA A 65 17.45 -14.21 -10.77
CA ALA A 65 16.01 -13.98 -10.90
C ALA A 65 15.76 -12.56 -11.42
N GLN A 66 14.75 -12.40 -12.27
CA GLN A 66 14.34 -11.10 -12.80
C GLN A 66 12.86 -10.90 -12.58
N TYR A 67 12.50 -9.69 -12.14
CA TYR A 67 11.10 -9.30 -11.97
C TYR A 67 10.76 -8.17 -12.95
N PRO A 68 9.85 -8.38 -13.91
CA PRO A 68 9.41 -7.32 -14.81
C PRO A 68 8.70 -6.21 -14.05
N LEU A 69 9.13 -4.95 -14.24
CA LEU A 69 8.61 -3.78 -13.53
C LEU A 69 7.26 -3.26 -14.07
N TRP A 70 6.49 -4.09 -14.77
CA TRP A 70 5.25 -3.67 -15.44
C TRP A 70 4.21 -3.10 -14.48
N VAL A 71 4.11 -3.63 -13.26
CA VAL A 71 3.17 -3.14 -12.25
C VAL A 71 3.56 -1.73 -11.82
N GLN A 72 4.83 -1.52 -11.48
CA GLN A 72 5.38 -0.21 -11.09
C GLN A 72 5.25 0.82 -12.22
N ASP A 73 5.57 0.44 -13.46
CA ASP A 73 5.45 1.32 -14.63
C ASP A 73 4.00 1.70 -14.92
N SER A 74 3.09 0.73 -14.82
CA SER A 74 1.66 0.94 -15.02
C SER A 74 1.08 1.88 -13.96
N LEU A 75 1.42 1.65 -12.68
CA LEU A 75 1.00 2.52 -11.57
C LEU A 75 1.52 3.94 -11.76
N ARG A 76 2.81 4.11 -12.06
CA ARG A 76 3.42 5.42 -12.34
C ARG A 76 2.72 6.14 -13.48
N THR A 77 2.36 5.43 -14.54
CA THR A 77 1.62 5.98 -15.68
C THR A 77 0.24 6.46 -15.26
N MET A 78 -0.52 5.64 -14.52
CA MET A 78 -1.85 6.01 -14.03
C MET A 78 -1.81 7.23 -13.10
N ILE A 79 -0.83 7.29 -12.20
CA ILE A 79 -0.65 8.45 -11.31
C ILE A 79 -0.26 9.71 -12.09
N GLY A 80 0.58 9.58 -13.11
CA GLY A 80 0.89 10.70 -14.01
C GLY A 80 -0.31 11.21 -14.81
N LEU A 81 -1.36 10.39 -15.00
CA LEU A 81 -2.64 10.83 -15.57
C LEU A 81 -3.50 11.51 -14.50
N VAL A 82 -3.61 10.93 -13.31
CA VAL A 82 -4.35 11.50 -12.17
C VAL A 82 -3.79 12.88 -11.77
N SER A 83 -2.47 13.05 -11.78
CA SER A 83 -1.83 14.31 -11.39
C SER A 83 -2.14 15.49 -12.32
N LYS A 84 -2.61 15.22 -13.54
CA LYS A 84 -3.06 16.25 -14.49
C LYS A 84 -4.48 16.72 -14.21
N LEU A 85 -5.22 16.00 -13.38
CA LEU A 85 -6.55 16.44 -12.95
C LEU A 85 -6.39 17.57 -11.95
N GLU A 86 -7.12 18.66 -12.20
CA GLU A 86 -7.26 19.75 -11.25
C GLU A 86 -8.60 19.60 -10.52
N PRO A 87 -8.60 19.09 -9.28
CA PRO A 87 -9.85 18.96 -8.53
C PRO A 87 -10.41 20.35 -8.25
N ASN A 88 -11.69 20.56 -8.58
CA ASN A 88 -12.40 21.78 -8.22
C ASN A 88 -12.76 21.73 -6.72
N ILE A 89 -11.92 22.34 -5.89
CA ILE A 89 -12.07 22.35 -4.43
C ILE A 89 -12.80 23.62 -4.02
N VAL A 90 -14.06 23.47 -3.61
CA VAL A 90 -14.89 24.57 -3.08
C VAL A 90 -15.11 24.34 -1.58
N ILE A 91 -14.58 25.23 -0.76
CA ILE A 91 -14.76 25.22 0.70
C ILE A 91 -15.52 26.47 1.10
N GLU A 92 -16.75 26.29 1.59
CA GLU A 92 -17.62 27.40 2.02
C GLU A 92 -17.16 28.01 3.35
N SER A 93 -16.72 27.17 4.29
CA SER A 93 -16.28 27.59 5.61
C SER A 93 -14.90 28.26 5.57
N SER A 94 -14.82 29.52 6.00
CA SER A 94 -13.55 30.23 6.14
C SER A 94 -12.57 29.55 7.09
N LEU A 95 -13.07 28.85 8.11
CA LEU A 95 -12.28 28.11 9.10
C LEU A 95 -11.52 26.94 8.49
N LEU A 96 -12.01 26.38 7.38
CA LEU A 96 -11.45 25.19 6.73
C LEU A 96 -10.60 25.52 5.51
N LYS A 97 -10.51 26.80 5.11
CA LYS A 97 -9.74 27.21 3.92
C LYS A 97 -8.25 26.85 4.00
N GLY A 98 -7.69 26.79 5.21
CA GLY A 98 -6.30 26.37 5.43
C GLY A 98 -5.99 24.97 4.89
N LEU A 99 -6.99 24.08 4.82
CA LEU A 99 -6.83 22.71 4.31
C LEU A 99 -6.41 22.68 2.84
N ILE A 100 -6.70 23.71 2.05
CA ILE A 100 -6.31 23.74 0.63
C ILE A 100 -4.80 23.56 0.48
N GLU A 101 -4.02 24.20 1.34
CA GLU A 101 -2.55 24.18 1.32
C GLU A 101 -1.95 23.23 2.36
N ASN A 102 -2.63 23.00 3.49
CA ASN A 102 -2.16 22.13 4.55
C ASN A 102 -3.32 21.31 5.13
N ALA A 103 -3.55 20.13 4.56
CA ALA A 103 -4.64 19.22 4.91
C ALA A 103 -4.19 18.00 5.70
N THR A 104 -2.92 17.61 5.65
CA THR A 104 -2.43 16.33 6.19
C THR A 104 -1.48 16.52 7.36
N ASN A 105 -1.26 15.45 8.13
CA ASN A 105 -0.32 15.44 9.25
C ASN A 105 1.14 15.68 8.85
N ASP A 106 1.48 15.47 7.57
CA ASP A 106 2.81 15.70 6.99
C ASP A 106 2.90 16.98 6.14
N GLY A 107 1.88 17.86 6.20
CA GLY A 107 1.97 19.22 5.67
C GLY A 107 1.54 19.39 4.20
N PHE A 108 0.79 18.44 3.64
CA PHE A 108 0.34 18.48 2.24
C PHE A 108 -1.11 18.97 2.12
N GLY A 109 -1.38 19.78 1.11
CA GLY A 109 -2.73 20.25 0.79
C GLY A 109 -3.66 19.21 0.19
N LEU A 110 -4.94 19.58 0.04
CA LEU A 110 -6.01 18.70 -0.44
C LEU A 110 -5.74 18.08 -1.84
N LYS A 111 -5.05 18.80 -2.74
CA LYS A 111 -4.70 18.26 -4.07
C LYS A 111 -3.75 17.07 -3.96
N GLN A 112 -2.75 17.15 -3.07
CA GLN A 112 -1.79 16.08 -2.86
C GLN A 112 -2.42 14.90 -2.11
N LEU A 113 -3.28 15.20 -1.12
CA LEU A 113 -4.09 14.17 -0.46
C LEU A 113 -4.94 13.39 -1.48
N PHE A 114 -5.59 14.08 -2.42
CA PHE A 114 -6.37 13.43 -3.49
C PHE A 114 -5.53 12.46 -4.33
N ILE A 115 -4.33 12.87 -4.78
CA ILE A 115 -3.44 12.00 -5.56
C ILE A 115 -3.03 10.76 -4.74
N ARG A 116 -2.72 10.94 -3.45
CA ARG A 116 -2.36 9.83 -2.55
C ARG A 116 -3.51 8.87 -2.31
N ILE A 117 -4.74 9.37 -2.15
CA ILE A 117 -5.93 8.51 -2.06
C ILE A 117 -6.08 7.70 -3.35
N CYS A 118 -5.93 8.32 -4.53
CA CYS A 118 -5.97 7.59 -5.79
C CYS A 118 -4.87 6.53 -5.90
N LEU A 119 -3.66 6.80 -5.40
CA LEU A 119 -2.57 5.82 -5.32
C LEU A 119 -2.98 4.60 -4.50
N GLU A 120 -3.47 4.80 -3.28
CA GLU A 120 -3.93 3.71 -2.42
C GLU A 120 -5.08 2.91 -3.04
N LEU A 121 -6.01 3.60 -3.73
CA LEU A 121 -7.11 2.94 -4.42
C LEU A 121 -6.64 2.11 -5.64
N LEU A 122 -5.60 2.56 -6.35
CA LEU A 122 -5.02 1.80 -7.45
C LEU A 122 -4.19 0.60 -6.97
N GLU A 123 -3.50 0.72 -5.83
CA GLU A 123 -2.69 -0.37 -5.27
C GLU A 123 -3.53 -1.42 -4.52
N TYR A 124 -4.48 -0.98 -3.68
CA TYR A 124 -5.16 -1.85 -2.73
C TYR A 124 -6.69 -1.88 -2.90
N GLY A 125 -7.27 -0.97 -3.69
CA GLY A 125 -8.72 -0.82 -3.82
C GLY A 125 -9.40 -0.22 -2.59
N ARG A 126 -8.64 0.19 -1.56
CA ARG A 126 -9.13 0.86 -0.36
C ARG A 126 -8.02 1.63 0.34
N CYS A 127 -8.40 2.61 1.14
CA CYS A 127 -7.52 3.32 2.07
C CYS A 127 -8.32 3.75 3.31
N GLY A 128 -7.64 4.12 4.38
CA GLY A 128 -8.25 4.76 5.53
C GLY A 128 -7.97 6.23 5.55
N LEU A 129 -9.00 7.01 5.79
CA LEU A 129 -8.87 8.44 6.01
C LEU A 129 -9.46 8.76 7.37
N LEU A 130 -8.59 9.13 8.31
CA LEU A 130 -8.98 9.60 9.63
C LEU A 130 -8.91 11.11 9.65
N VAL A 131 -9.96 11.76 10.16
CA VAL A 131 -9.91 13.17 10.51
C VAL A 131 -9.56 13.28 11.98
N ASP A 132 -8.50 14.00 12.27
CA ASP A 132 -8.05 14.29 13.63
C ASP A 132 -7.76 15.79 13.78
N VAL A 133 -7.48 16.24 14.99
CA VAL A 133 -7.27 17.65 15.32
C VAL A 133 -5.94 17.81 16.04
N ASP A 134 -5.12 18.75 15.58
CA ASP A 134 -3.82 19.00 16.19
C ASP A 134 -3.93 19.75 17.53
N GLY A 135 -2.79 19.96 18.20
CA GLY A 135 -2.74 20.67 19.47
C GLY A 135 -3.20 22.14 19.41
N ALA A 136 -3.31 22.72 18.21
CA ALA A 136 -3.79 24.08 17.98
C ALA A 136 -5.29 24.12 17.62
N GLY A 137 -5.97 22.97 17.55
CA GLY A 137 -7.38 22.89 17.17
C GLY A 137 -7.63 22.87 15.67
N VAL A 138 -6.59 22.67 14.85
CA VAL A 138 -6.70 22.61 13.38
C VAL A 138 -6.96 21.16 12.96
N PRO A 139 -8.03 20.89 12.20
CA PRO A 139 -8.28 19.55 11.69
C PRO A 139 -7.28 19.19 10.60
N TYR A 140 -6.92 17.90 10.54
CA TYR A 140 -6.08 17.35 9.48
C TYR A 140 -6.52 15.92 9.15
N PHE A 141 -6.12 15.45 7.96
CA PHE A 141 -6.34 14.10 7.49
C PHE A 141 -5.09 13.25 7.71
N ALA A 142 -5.24 12.13 8.41
CA ALA A 142 -4.26 11.06 8.46
C ALA A 142 -4.69 9.95 7.49
N LEU A 143 -3.84 9.69 6.49
CA LEU A 143 -4.02 8.64 5.50
C LEU A 143 -3.33 7.36 5.98
N TYR A 144 -4.05 6.24 5.91
CA TYR A 144 -3.54 4.92 6.25
C TYR A 144 -3.71 3.98 5.06
N ASP A 145 -2.68 3.19 4.81
CA ASP A 145 -2.73 2.14 3.79
C ASP A 145 -3.74 1.03 4.16
N ALA A 146 -4.06 0.18 3.20
CA ALA A 146 -4.99 -0.91 3.42
C ALA A 146 -4.55 -1.92 4.49
N LEU A 147 -3.23 -2.14 4.65
CA LEU A 147 -2.65 -3.12 5.57
C LEU A 147 -2.69 -2.65 7.02
N SER A 148 -2.71 -1.34 7.25
CA SER A 148 -2.76 -0.71 8.57
C SER A 148 -4.15 -0.83 9.22
N ILE A 149 -5.19 -1.01 8.40
CA ILE A 149 -6.59 -1.07 8.86
C ILE A 149 -7.05 -2.51 8.87
N ILE A 150 -6.65 -3.23 9.92
CA ILE A 150 -6.90 -4.66 10.05
C ILE A 150 -8.32 -5.01 10.47
N ASN A 151 -9.05 -4.05 11.04
CA ASN A 151 -10.37 -4.27 11.63
C ASN A 151 -11.30 -3.07 11.47
N TRP A 152 -12.58 -3.33 11.24
CA TRP A 152 -13.63 -2.31 11.18
C TRP A 152 -14.99 -2.93 11.52
N LYS A 153 -15.97 -2.06 11.81
CA LYS A 153 -17.37 -2.43 11.93
C LYS A 153 -18.16 -1.71 10.85
N GLU A 154 -19.06 -2.44 10.24
CA GLU A 154 -20.02 -1.90 9.29
C GLU A 154 -21.34 -1.72 10.03
N ASN A 155 -21.96 -0.56 9.86
CA ASN A 155 -23.32 -0.33 10.34
C ASN A 155 -24.10 0.27 9.19
N SER A 156 -25.24 -0.33 8.85
CA SER A 156 -26.07 0.21 7.79
C SER A 156 -26.95 1.32 8.33
N ILE A 157 -26.84 2.51 7.75
CA ILE A 157 -27.67 3.67 8.10
C ILE A 157 -28.49 4.02 6.86
N GLY A 158 -29.79 3.68 6.90
CA GLY A 158 -30.70 3.94 5.78
C GLY A 158 -30.48 3.02 4.57
N GLY A 159 -29.99 1.80 4.78
CA GLY A 159 -29.76 0.81 3.71
C GLY A 159 -28.46 1.03 2.92
N ARG A 160 -27.56 1.86 3.46
CA ARG A 160 -26.20 2.11 2.98
C ARG A 160 -25.21 1.82 4.08
#